data_AF-A0A658NKT3-F1
#
_entry.id   AF-A0A658NKT3-F1
#
_cell.length_a   1.000
_cell.length_b   1.000
_cell.length_c   1.000
_cell.angle_alpha   90.00
_cell.angle_beta   90.00
_cell.angle_gamma   90.00
#
_symmetry.space_group_name_H-M   'P 1'
#
loop_
_entity.id
_entity.type
_entity.pdbx_description
1 polymer ?
#
loop_
_entity_poly.entity_id
_entity_poly.type
_entity_poly.pdbx_seq_one_letter_code
_entity_poly.pdbx_strand_id
1 'polypeptide(L)'
;DEAYQPHNHVPECVVYTGTHDNDTTRGWWEKAAEAERRRVRAYLGGDGTDPIGILVRAAYASVARLAVLPVQDVFGLGSDARMNTPGLG
;
A
#
# COMPACT_ATOMS: atom_id res chain seq x y z
N ASP A 1 -11.88 -0.27 5.32
CA ASP A 1 -12.29 -1.65 5.63
C ASP A 1 -11.26 -2.38 6.46
N GLU A 2 -11.71 -3.09 7.48
CA GLU A 2 -10.86 -3.90 8.37
C GLU A 2 -10.32 -5.17 7.68
N ALA A 3 -11.01 -5.65 6.63
CA ALA A 3 -10.70 -6.90 5.93
C ALA A 3 -9.30 -6.95 5.28
N TYR A 4 -8.75 -5.80 4.88
CA TYR A 4 -7.45 -5.73 4.19
C TYR A 4 -6.26 -5.52 5.14
N GLN A 5 -6.49 -5.57 6.46
CA GLN A 5 -5.40 -5.47 7.42
C GLN A 5 -4.61 -6.79 7.49
N PRO A 6 -3.27 -6.75 7.56
CA PRO A 6 -2.41 -7.93 7.60
C PRO A 6 -2.83 -9.07 8.53
N HIS A 7 -3.36 -8.77 9.73
CA HIS A 7 -3.82 -9.79 10.68
C HIS A 7 -5.06 -10.58 10.24
N ASN A 8 -5.79 -10.11 9.22
CA ASN A 8 -6.94 -10.77 8.63
C ASN A 8 -6.60 -11.57 7.37
N HIS A 9 -5.34 -11.56 6.92
CA HIS A 9 -4.92 -12.33 5.75
C HIS A 9 -4.92 -13.82 6.06
N VAL A 10 -5.17 -14.64 5.04
CA VAL A 10 -5.10 -16.11 5.09
C VAL A 10 -4.02 -16.61 4.13
N PRO A 11 -3.46 -17.83 4.31
CA PRO A 11 -2.41 -18.31 3.42
C PRO A 11 -2.79 -18.34 1.93
N GLU A 12 -4.00 -18.78 1.60
CA GLU A 12 -4.51 -18.85 0.22
C GLU A 12 -5.05 -17.51 -0.29
N CYS A 13 -4.28 -16.43 -0.12
CA CYS A 13 -4.56 -15.15 -0.74
C CYS A 13 -3.32 -14.52 -1.39
N VAL A 14 -3.55 -13.45 -2.13
CA VAL A 14 -2.51 -12.59 -2.70
C VAL A 14 -2.63 -11.21 -2.08
N VAL A 15 -1.55 -10.71 -1.51
CA VAL A 15 -1.46 -9.35 -0.97
C VAL A 15 -0.84 -8.42 -2.00
N TYR A 16 -1.39 -7.22 -2.12
CA TYR A 16 -0.87 -6.16 -2.97
C TYR A 16 -0.60 -4.92 -2.11
N THR A 17 0.47 -4.17 -2.36
CA THR A 17 0.53 -2.78 -1.84
C THR A 17 -0.44 -1.87 -2.57
N GLY A 18 -0.70 -2.17 -3.84
CA GLY A 18 -1.69 -1.53 -4.69
C GLY A 18 -1.84 -2.29 -6.00
N THR A 19 -2.90 -1.99 -6.74
CA THR A 19 -3.15 -2.48 -8.10
C THR A 19 -2.90 -1.36 -9.12
N HIS A 20 -3.11 -1.63 -10.41
CA HIS A 20 -3.00 -0.62 -11.47
C HIS A 20 -4.06 0.50 -11.38
N ASP A 21 -5.16 0.27 -10.66
CA ASP A 21 -6.23 1.27 -10.47
C ASP A 21 -5.96 2.20 -9.28
N ASN A 22 -5.05 1.81 -8.38
CA ASN A 22 -4.65 2.62 -7.25
C ASN A 22 -3.63 3.69 -7.66
N ASP A 23 -3.53 4.75 -6.86
CA ASP A 23 -2.37 5.63 -6.90
C ASP A 23 -1.11 4.85 -6.45
N THR A 24 0.08 5.39 -6.71
CA THR A 24 1.31 4.81 -6.12
C THR A 24 1.27 4.94 -4.60
N THR A 25 2.03 4.11 -3.87
CA THR A 25 2.05 4.20 -2.39
C THR A 25 2.47 5.60 -1.93
N ARG A 26 3.47 6.20 -2.59
CA ARG A 26 3.87 7.59 -2.33
C ARG A 26 2.73 8.56 -2.62
N GLY A 27 2.13 8.47 -3.81
CA GLY A 27 1.06 9.36 -4.25
C GLY A 27 -0.18 9.31 -3.35
N TRP A 28 -0.60 8.10 -2.96
CA TRP A 28 -1.64 7.91 -1.96
C TRP A 28 -1.23 8.52 -0.62
N TRP A 29 -0.03 8.24 -0.12
CA TRP A 29 0.41 8.75 1.19
C TRP A 29 0.37 10.28 1.23
N GLU A 30 0.87 10.96 0.21
CA GLU A 30 0.90 12.42 0.09
C GLU A 30 -0.49 13.06 0.10
N LYS A 31 -1.52 12.34 -0.37
CA LYS A 31 -2.93 12.78 -0.41
C LYS A 31 -3.76 12.31 0.78
N ALA A 32 -3.31 11.26 1.47
CA ALA A 32 -4.03 10.67 2.59
C ALA A 32 -4.23 11.67 3.74
N ALA A 33 -5.41 11.62 4.36
CA ALA A 33 -5.71 12.45 5.51
C ALA A 33 -4.83 12.08 6.72
N GLU A 34 -4.52 13.03 7.59
CA GLU A 34 -3.64 12.77 8.73
C GLU A 34 -4.17 11.67 9.67
N ALA A 35 -5.50 11.56 9.80
CA ALA A 35 -6.12 10.47 10.56
C ALA A 35 -5.81 9.08 9.98
N GLU A 36 -5.73 8.95 8.66
CA GLU A 36 -5.37 7.72 7.96
C GLU A 36 -3.88 7.42 8.13
N ARG A 37 -3.01 8.40 7.91
CA ARG A 37 -1.56 8.27 8.15
C ARG A 37 -1.25 7.85 9.58
N ARG A 38 -1.94 8.44 10.56
CA ARG A 38 -1.82 8.06 11.98
C ARG A 38 -2.24 6.61 12.24
N ARG A 39 -3.32 6.13 11.61
CA ARG A 39 -3.74 4.72 11.73
C ARG A 39 -2.68 3.78 11.16
N VAL A 40 -2.11 4.10 10.00
CA VAL A 40 -1.04 3.31 9.38
C VAL A 40 0.17 3.22 10.30
N ARG A 41 0.66 4.35 10.83
CA ARG A 41 1.79 4.37 11.78
C ARG A 41 1.48 3.61 13.07
N ALA A 42 0.27 3.73 13.60
CA ALA A 42 -0.13 3.02 14.82
C ALA A 42 -0.21 1.50 14.60
N TYR A 43 -0.64 1.07 13.42
CA TYR A 43 -0.88 -0.33 13.10
C TYR A 43 0.38 -1.06 12.60
N LEU A 44 1.15 -0.44 11.70
CA LEU A 44 2.35 -1.03 11.07
C LEU A 44 3.66 -0.59 11.72
N GLY A 45 3.61 0.39 12.63
CA GLY A 45 4.81 1.01 13.19
C GLY A 45 5.46 2.01 12.23
N GLY A 46 6.53 2.66 12.71
CA GLY A 46 7.28 3.67 11.96
C GLY A 46 6.77 5.10 12.17
N ASP A 47 7.58 6.07 11.74
CA ASP A 47 7.30 7.51 11.84
C ASP A 47 6.59 8.07 10.59
N GLY A 48 6.39 7.25 9.56
CA GLY A 48 5.74 7.62 8.30
C GLY A 48 6.64 8.37 7.31
N THR A 49 7.95 8.40 7.55
CA THR A 49 8.93 8.99 6.62
C THR A 49 9.14 8.14 5.35
N ASP A 50 8.96 6.83 5.46
CA ASP A 50 9.05 5.87 4.36
C ASP A 50 7.74 5.05 4.22
N PRO A 51 6.69 5.64 3.62
CA PRO A 51 5.41 4.93 3.46
C PRO A 51 5.51 3.71 2.55
N ILE A 52 6.40 3.75 1.54
CA ILE A 52 6.64 2.63 0.63
C ILE A 52 7.25 1.48 1.42
N GLY A 53 8.33 1.72 2.17
CA GLY A 53 8.97 0.69 2.98
C GLY A 53 8.02 0.12 4.03
N ILE A 54 7.17 0.94 4.65
CA ILE A 54 6.15 0.48 5.60
C ILE A 54 5.19 -0.51 4.93
N LEU A 55 4.60 -0.17 3.78
CA LEU A 55 3.64 -1.06 3.11
C LEU A 55 4.31 -2.29 2.47
N VAL A 56 5.50 -2.14 1.89
CA VAL A 56 6.27 -3.26 1.31
C VAL A 56 6.65 -4.27 2.40
N ARG A 57 7.12 -3.80 3.57
CA ARG A 57 7.39 -4.69 4.71
C ARG A 57 6.14 -5.37 5.19
N ALA A 58 5.01 -4.67 5.26
CA ALA A 58 3.73 -5.26 5.66
C ALA A 58 3.26 -6.34 4.67
N ALA A 59 3.42 -6.11 3.37
CA ALA A 59 3.10 -7.09 2.34
C ALA A 59 3.98 -8.35 2.46
N TYR A 60 5.30 -8.18 2.62
CA TYR A 60 6.21 -9.33 2.79
C TYR A 60 6.08 -10.05 4.14
N ALA A 61 5.67 -9.36 5.20
CA ALA A 61 5.42 -9.96 6.51
C ALA A 61 4.06 -10.67 6.60
N SER A 62 3.22 -10.55 5.58
CA SER A 62 1.91 -11.20 5.53
C SER A 62 2.04 -12.72 5.44
N VAL A 63 1.00 -13.42 5.92
CA VAL A 63 0.84 -14.88 5.71
C VAL A 63 0.39 -15.24 4.29
N ALA A 64 0.06 -14.27 3.44
CA ALA A 64 -0.37 -14.50 2.05
C ALA A 64 0.69 -15.28 1.26
N ARG A 65 0.25 -16.23 0.40
CA ARG A 65 1.15 -17.06 -0.41
C ARG A 65 1.88 -16.30 -1.51
N LEU A 66 1.37 -15.12 -1.91
CA LEU A 66 2.02 -14.25 -2.88
C LEU A 66 1.86 -12.78 -2.46
N ALA A 67 2.97 -12.04 -2.49
CA ALA A 67 2.98 -10.59 -2.37
C ALA A 67 3.33 -9.96 -3.72
N VAL A 68 2.53 -9.01 -4.18
CA VAL A 68 2.72 -8.30 -5.46
C VAL A 68 2.88 -6.82 -5.21
N LEU A 69 3.93 -6.23 -5.76
CA LEU A 69 4.24 -4.82 -5.65
C LEU A 69 4.17 -4.18 -7.04
N PRO A 70 3.44 -3.07 -7.24
CA PRO A 70 3.57 -2.26 -8.45
C PRO A 70 5.03 -1.82 -8.63
N VAL A 71 5.53 -1.84 -9.86
CA VAL A 71 6.91 -1.44 -10.15
C VAL A 71 7.19 0.03 -9.77
N GLN A 72 6.14 0.86 -9.77
CA GLN A 72 6.19 2.24 -9.31
C GLN A 72 6.60 2.34 -7.83
N ASP A 73 6.14 1.43 -6.97
CA ASP A 73 6.56 1.40 -5.57
C ASP A 73 8.01 0.94 -5.44
N VAL A 74 8.46 0.00 -6.28
CA VAL A 74 9.87 -0.44 -6.33
C VAL A 74 10.81 0.71 -6.71
N PHE A 75 10.40 1.57 -7.64
CA PHE A 75 11.14 2.78 -8.02
C PHE A 75 10.82 4.01 -7.17
N GLY A 76 9.88 3.90 -6.23
CA GLY A 76 9.45 4.97 -5.34
C GLY A 76 8.84 6.19 -6.03
N LEU A 77 8.09 5.99 -7.12
CA LEU A 77 7.50 7.05 -7.95
C LEU A 77 6.24 7.66 -7.32
N GLY A 78 5.92 8.91 -7.69
CA GLY A 78 4.75 9.65 -7.23
C GLY A 78 3.49 9.40 -8.07
N SER A 79 2.46 10.23 -7.85
CA SER A 79 1.19 10.13 -8.57
C SER A 79 1.25 10.38 -10.08
N ASP A 80 2.34 10.99 -10.55
CA ASP A 80 2.65 11.14 -11.97
C ASP A 80 2.85 9.78 -12.68
N ALA A 81 3.20 8.74 -11.92
CA ALA A 81 3.35 7.37 -12.41
C ALA A 81 2.09 6.49 -12.21
N ARG A 82 0.95 7.08 -11.82
CA ARG A 82 -0.32 6.34 -11.67
C ARG A 82 -0.76 5.75 -13.00
N MET A 83 -1.03 4.44 -13.02
CA MET A 83 -1.34 3.71 -14.27
C MET A 83 -2.76 3.98 -14.78
N ASN A 84 -3.76 3.89 -13.91
CA ASN A 84 -5.15 4.13 -14.27
C ASN A 84 -5.87 4.97 -13.20
N THR A 85 -6.81 5.80 -13.63
CA THR A 85 -7.81 6.44 -12.76
C THR A 85 -9.19 6.00 -13.23
N PRO A 86 -9.83 5.02 -12.56
CA PRO A 86 -11.12 4.48 -12.98
C PRO A 86 -12.18 5.57 -13.18
N GLY A 87 -12.95 5.47 -14.26
CA GLY A 87 -14.02 6.41 -14.60
C GLY A 87 -13.59 7.68 -15.36
N LEU A 88 -12.30 7.85 -15.64
CA LEU A 88 -11.79 8.90 -16.53
C LEU A 88 -11.43 8.38 -17.94
N GLY A 89 -11.75 7.11 -18.23
CA GLY A 89 -11.51 6.44 -19.52
C GLY A 89 -12.79 6.21 -20.31
#